data_AF-A0A537ZY93-F1
#
_entry.id   AF-A0A537ZY93-F1
#
_cell.length_a   1.000
_cell.length_b   1.000
_cell.length_c   1.000
_cell.angle_alpha   90.00
_cell.angle_beta   90.00
_cell.angle_gamma   90.00
#
_symmetry.space_group_name_H-M   'P 1'
#
loop_
_entity.id
_entity.type
_entity.pdbx_description
1 polymer ?
#
loop_
_entity_poly.entity_id
_entity_poly.type
_entity_poly.pdbx_seq_one_letter_code
_entity_poly.pdbx_strand_id
1 'polypeptide(L)'
;MIEAGGSEDEGIAMPGHKALLLVIVGLALASLAGSSGQVATAASRPAALEPSTRITGSPEPKTFQRRPRFSFDSPSGGSAHFQCAIGRGRWRRCSSPHRTRRLAHGRHTFRVRALGSGGIADPTPAKRRFRVLRRRVTFGHSVRGTKLHAMRLGDPNAARKALVVGSIHGNEPEGQKIVHVLKHSYRDLRGVELWVVKSVNPDGVQADTRTNARGVDLNRNFSYHWSGGVPPSSGNYPGPHPFSEPESRAVRRLAKRLQPRVTIWYHQPWGQVLLPCHGAAPIQKRYARIAHLPAKRCRGQRLPGTATSWQNHRLPGTAFVVELRGGELRNRQARRHARAAAKVAASGAGAVHAAARRLPSTASARLRRPPIDVDPIPYGHQRKHEMAAYSKRHYGKRRWRLRHPRVIVLHFTDGPTYRSAWDAFASNAPNLGELPGVCSHFVVGKNGRIHRLVRPTIRCRHTIGLNHRAIGVEMVQEGGRSSHWADRQILHRNRQIHAALRLVGWLKQRFGIRMRDVIGHAMANHSHYFKDLEGWRNDHTDWLRRDVLEFRHRLRRLLRR
;
A
#
# COMPACT_ATOMS: atom_id res chain seq x y z
N MET A 1 -21.13 79.21 18.17
CA MET A 1 -22.43 78.71 18.67
C MET A 1 -22.24 77.21 18.89
N ILE A 2 -21.73 76.75 20.04
CA ILE A 2 -22.37 76.61 21.39
C ILE A 2 -23.64 75.74 21.25
N GLU A 3 -23.81 74.56 21.86
CA GLU A 3 -23.72 74.11 23.28
C GLU A 3 -23.21 72.64 23.37
N ALA A 4 -22.32 72.23 24.31
CA ALA A 4 -22.40 72.06 25.78
C ALA A 4 -23.23 70.81 26.21
N GLY A 5 -22.90 69.98 27.21
CA GLY A 5 -21.86 69.88 28.24
C GLY A 5 -21.82 68.43 28.78
N GLY A 6 -20.71 67.92 29.35
CA GLY A 6 -20.33 67.96 30.79
C GLY A 6 -20.57 66.56 31.41
N SER A 7 -19.83 65.98 32.35
CA SER A 7 -18.68 66.30 33.23
C SER A 7 -18.25 64.95 33.88
N GLU A 8 -16.96 64.57 33.97
CA GLU A 8 -16.09 64.56 35.19
C GLU A 8 -16.50 63.49 36.25
N ASP A 9 -15.63 62.71 36.90
CA ASP A 9 -14.40 63.14 37.57
C ASP A 9 -13.48 61.98 38.07
N GLU A 10 -12.18 62.27 38.12
CA GLU A 10 -11.04 61.84 38.99
C GLU A 10 -10.91 60.43 39.63
N GLY A 11 -9.73 59.88 39.97
CA GLY A 11 -8.36 60.39 39.98
C GLY A 11 -7.50 59.80 41.14
N ILE A 12 -6.45 59.03 40.78
CA ILE A 12 -5.06 59.05 41.33
C ILE A 12 -4.77 58.66 42.80
N ALA A 13 -3.86 57.67 43.02
CA ALA A 13 -2.53 57.85 43.69
C ALA A 13 -1.84 56.52 44.11
N MET A 14 -0.54 56.41 43.77
CA MET A 14 0.51 55.52 44.34
C MET A 14 1.12 56.19 45.62
N PRO A 15 2.24 55.79 46.31
CA PRO A 15 3.28 54.75 46.08
C PRO A 15 3.84 54.06 47.38
N GLY A 16 4.99 53.35 47.32
CA GLY A 16 5.99 53.45 48.42
C GLY A 16 6.61 52.19 49.05
N HIS A 17 7.85 51.91 48.64
CA HIS A 17 9.00 51.21 49.24
C HIS A 17 9.18 50.97 50.77
N LYS A 18 9.92 49.87 51.06
CA LYS A 18 10.97 49.62 52.09
C LYS A 18 10.57 49.54 53.58
N ALA A 19 10.93 48.43 54.26
CA ALA A 19 11.98 48.37 55.29
C ALA A 19 11.93 47.07 56.13
N LEU A 20 13.07 46.82 56.78
CA LEU A 20 13.57 45.67 57.53
C LEU A 20 13.43 45.94 59.06
N LEU A 21 13.09 44.93 59.88
CA LEU A 21 13.43 44.79 61.32
C LEU A 21 12.92 43.40 61.78
N LEU A 22 13.73 42.40 62.15
CA LEU A 22 14.60 42.20 63.31
C LEU A 22 13.92 42.46 64.67
N VAL A 23 13.55 41.39 65.38
CA VAL A 23 13.40 41.34 66.84
C VAL A 23 14.13 40.10 67.36
N ILE A 24 15.09 40.35 68.26
CA ILE A 24 15.82 39.38 69.08
C ILE A 24 15.18 39.40 70.48
N VAL A 25 15.23 38.25 71.17
CA VAL A 25 15.55 38.05 72.61
C VAL A 25 14.64 36.99 73.23
N GLY A 26 15.26 35.99 73.87
CA GLY A 26 14.60 35.07 74.79
C GLY A 26 15.44 33.84 75.12
N LEU A 27 16.55 34.03 75.86
CA LEU A 27 17.34 32.96 76.48
C LEU A 27 16.52 32.25 77.58
N ALA A 28 16.58 30.92 77.62
CA ALA A 28 16.40 30.13 78.84
C ALA A 28 17.32 28.89 78.77
N LEU A 29 18.30 28.86 79.67
CA LEU A 29 19.16 27.72 79.98
C LEU A 29 18.43 26.78 80.94
N ALA A 30 18.34 25.51 80.58
CA ALA A 30 18.14 24.43 81.54
C ALA A 30 18.92 23.19 81.05
N SER A 31 19.99 22.88 81.76
CA SER A 31 20.75 21.64 81.62
C SER A 31 19.97 20.48 82.26
N LEU A 32 19.94 19.30 81.65
CA LEU A 32 20.09 18.01 82.32
C LEU A 32 20.35 16.88 81.30
N ALA A 33 21.07 15.89 81.77
CA ALA A 33 21.81 14.84 81.07
C ALA A 33 21.04 13.90 80.13
N GLY A 34 21.77 13.43 79.11
CA GLY A 34 21.90 11.98 78.84
C GLY A 34 20.80 11.29 78.04
N SER A 35 21.04 11.07 76.75
CA SER A 35 20.94 9.74 76.14
C SER A 35 21.41 9.80 74.68
N SER A 36 22.37 8.93 74.36
CA SER A 36 22.87 8.65 73.03
C SER A 36 21.77 8.08 72.13
N GLY A 37 21.08 8.95 71.39
CA GLY A 37 20.22 8.58 70.27
C GLY A 37 20.96 8.86 68.95
N GLN A 38 21.35 7.80 68.24
CA GLN A 38 21.81 7.90 66.86
C GLN A 38 20.74 8.63 66.03
N VAL A 39 21.04 9.86 65.61
CA VAL A 39 20.29 10.52 64.54
C VAL A 39 20.65 9.78 63.26
N ALA A 40 19.79 8.82 62.88
CA ALA A 40 19.78 8.31 61.52
C ALA A 40 19.53 9.51 60.60
N THR A 41 20.58 9.96 59.92
CA THR A 41 20.45 10.88 58.80
C THR A 41 19.53 10.22 57.80
N ALA A 42 18.29 10.71 57.73
CA ALA A 42 17.39 10.36 56.65
C ALA A 42 18.07 10.82 55.35
N ALA A 43 18.73 9.89 54.68
CA ALA A 43 19.27 10.10 53.35
C ALA A 43 18.11 10.63 52.50
N SER A 44 18.17 11.91 52.15
CA SER A 44 17.27 12.52 51.19
C SER A 44 17.29 11.64 49.94
N ARG A 45 16.21 10.91 49.67
CA ARG A 45 16.07 10.14 48.43
C ARG A 45 16.40 11.09 47.28
N PRO A 46 17.30 10.73 46.34
CA PRO A 46 17.56 11.57 45.20
C PRO A 46 16.22 11.89 44.53
N ALA A 47 15.96 13.19 44.29
CA ALA A 47 14.74 13.65 43.67
C ALA A 47 14.46 12.78 42.43
N ALA A 48 13.36 12.04 42.47
CA ALA A 48 12.99 11.15 41.38
C ALA A 48 12.87 12.01 40.12
N LEU A 49 13.77 11.78 39.15
CA LEU A 49 13.73 12.49 37.87
C LEU A 49 12.32 12.38 37.29
N GLU A 50 11.63 13.51 37.15
CA GLU A 50 10.30 13.52 36.56
C GLU A 50 10.38 12.93 35.15
N PRO A 51 9.52 11.93 34.84
CA PRO A 51 9.57 11.29 33.54
C PRO A 51 9.10 12.27 32.46
N SER A 52 9.78 12.30 31.32
CA SER A 52 9.33 13.03 30.13
C SER A 52 8.91 12.04 29.05
N THR A 53 7.86 12.34 28.29
CA THR A 53 7.35 11.45 27.23
C THR A 53 7.43 12.11 25.88
N ARG A 54 7.90 11.37 24.86
CA ARG A 54 7.92 11.86 23.48
C ARG A 54 7.30 10.86 22.52
N ILE A 55 6.47 11.34 21.59
CA ILE A 55 5.95 10.53 20.47
C ILE A 55 6.97 10.54 19.32
N THR A 56 7.59 9.40 19.06
CA THR A 56 8.58 9.20 17.99
C THR A 56 7.99 8.65 16.69
N GLY A 57 6.76 8.14 16.73
CA GLY A 57 6.05 7.68 15.53
C GLY A 57 4.54 7.78 15.67
N SER A 58 3.86 8.25 14.62
CA SER A 58 2.40 8.42 14.63
C SER A 58 1.82 8.30 13.22
N PRO A 59 0.50 8.06 13.05
CA PRO A 59 -0.13 8.19 11.75
C PRO A 59 -0.11 9.64 11.26
N GLU A 60 -0.25 9.80 9.95
CA GLU A 60 -0.50 11.09 9.32
C GLU A 60 -1.76 11.78 9.89
N PRO A 61 -1.83 13.14 9.86
CA PRO A 61 -2.95 13.91 10.42
C PRO A 61 -4.33 13.46 9.92
N LYS A 62 -4.44 13.09 8.64
CA LYS A 62 -5.59 12.35 8.10
C LYS A 62 -5.15 10.92 7.80
N THR A 63 -5.93 9.94 8.22
CA THR A 63 -5.60 8.52 8.00
C THR A 63 -6.83 7.68 7.71
N PHE A 64 -6.68 6.64 6.89
CA PHE A 64 -7.68 5.59 6.72
C PHE A 64 -7.50 4.43 7.70
N GLN A 65 -6.44 4.45 8.51
CA GLN A 65 -6.17 3.40 9.48
C GLN A 65 -7.10 3.55 10.68
N ARG A 66 -7.94 2.55 10.92
CA ARG A 66 -8.84 2.51 12.09
C ARG A 66 -8.17 1.92 13.33
N ARG A 67 -6.96 1.37 13.21
CA ARG A 67 -6.11 0.88 14.30
C ARG A 67 -4.69 1.45 14.16
N PRO A 68 -4.55 2.80 14.21
CA PRO A 68 -3.25 3.44 14.07
C PRO A 68 -2.24 2.93 15.12
N ARG A 69 -0.97 2.93 14.72
CA ARG A 69 0.19 2.58 15.55
C ARG A 69 0.90 3.87 15.96
N PHE A 70 1.31 3.92 17.22
CA PHE A 70 2.12 4.98 17.80
C PHE A 70 3.41 4.37 18.36
N SER A 71 4.50 5.12 18.26
CA SER A 71 5.77 4.83 18.90
C SER A 71 6.13 6.04 19.75
N PHE A 72 6.68 5.77 20.94
CA PHE A 72 7.04 6.77 21.93
C PHE A 72 8.16 6.22 22.83
N ASP A 73 8.87 7.11 23.51
CA ASP A 73 9.94 6.83 24.46
C ASP A 73 9.90 7.80 25.65
N SER A 74 10.79 7.57 26.63
CA SER A 74 10.96 8.36 27.85
C SER A 74 12.43 8.78 28.00
N PRO A 75 12.84 9.97 27.51
CA PRO A 75 14.24 10.40 27.51
C PRO A 75 14.87 10.62 28.89
N SER A 76 14.10 11.11 29.87
CA SER A 76 14.64 11.70 31.11
C SER A 76 14.59 10.82 32.36
N GLY A 77 14.06 9.60 32.28
CA GLY A 77 13.88 8.77 33.47
C GLY A 77 13.56 7.33 33.10
N GLY A 78 14.42 6.40 33.54
CA GLY A 78 14.45 4.97 33.23
C GLY A 78 13.23 4.16 33.68
N SER A 79 12.03 4.57 33.28
CA SER A 79 10.81 3.81 33.49
C SER A 79 10.38 3.04 32.23
N ALA A 80 10.13 1.74 32.40
CA ALA A 80 9.67 0.83 31.33
C ALA A 80 8.15 0.90 31.07
N HIS A 81 7.43 1.82 31.75
CA HIS A 81 5.97 1.78 31.83
C HIS A 81 5.32 3.07 31.32
N PHE A 82 4.39 2.92 30.38
CA PHE A 82 3.63 4.02 29.82
C PHE A 82 2.13 3.83 30.08
N GLN A 83 1.41 4.94 30.13
CA GLN A 83 -0.03 4.98 30.06
C GLN A 83 -0.48 5.70 28.79
N CYS A 84 -1.44 5.11 28.08
CA CYS A 84 -2.00 5.63 26.85
C CYS A 84 -3.49 5.91 27.00
N ALA A 85 -3.99 6.94 26.32
CA ALA A 85 -5.41 7.25 26.22
C ALA A 85 -5.78 7.81 24.84
N ILE A 86 -7.06 7.66 24.46
CA ILE A 86 -7.66 8.27 23.26
C ILE A 86 -8.74 9.27 23.69
N GLY A 87 -8.70 10.49 23.13
CA GLY A 87 -9.67 11.53 23.42
C GLY A 87 -9.59 11.96 24.89
N ARG A 88 -10.73 11.97 25.60
CA ARG A 88 -10.81 12.15 27.06
C ARG A 88 -10.92 10.81 27.82
N GLY A 89 -10.74 9.67 27.14
CA GLY A 89 -10.89 8.35 27.74
C GLY A 89 -9.85 8.04 28.84
N ARG A 90 -10.11 6.96 29.58
CA ARG A 90 -9.27 6.50 30.70
C ARG A 90 -7.85 6.14 30.26
N TRP A 91 -6.88 6.46 31.11
CA TRP A 91 -5.49 6.01 30.99
C TRP A 91 -5.39 4.50 31.20
N ARG A 92 -4.61 3.82 30.36
CA ARG A 92 -4.37 2.37 30.46
C ARG A 92 -2.90 2.09 30.20
N ARG A 93 -2.33 1.09 30.90
CA ARG A 93 -0.97 0.63 30.64
C ARG A 93 -0.81 0.26 29.15
N CYS A 94 0.31 0.68 28.57
CA CYS A 94 0.66 0.41 27.18
C CYS A 94 2.18 0.31 27.03
N SER A 95 2.62 -0.32 25.95
CA SER A 95 4.03 -0.40 25.56
C SER A 95 4.23 0.22 24.18
N SER A 96 5.45 0.71 23.94
CA SER A 96 5.89 1.18 22.62
C SER A 96 6.48 0.00 21.84
N PRO A 97 6.04 -0.26 20.59
CA PRO A 97 5.01 0.45 19.86
C PRO A 97 3.57 0.05 20.25
N HIS A 98 2.71 1.05 20.43
CA HIS A 98 1.30 0.83 20.78
C HIS A 98 0.41 0.80 19.54
N ARG A 99 -0.45 -0.22 19.44
CA ARG A 99 -1.55 -0.25 18.46
C ARG A 99 -2.87 -0.03 19.17
N THR A 100 -3.61 0.99 18.73
CA THR A 100 -4.93 1.29 19.28
C THR A 100 -5.97 0.20 18.97
N ARG A 101 -7.02 0.15 19.80
CA ARG A 101 -8.28 -0.51 19.43
C ARG A 101 -8.89 0.14 18.19
N ARG A 102 -9.89 -0.52 17.59
CA ARG A 102 -10.56 -0.01 16.39
C ARG A 102 -11.31 1.28 16.71
N LEU A 103 -10.85 2.40 16.17
CA LEU A 103 -11.43 3.72 16.36
C LEU A 103 -12.62 3.96 15.42
N ALA A 104 -13.57 4.78 15.86
CA ALA A 104 -14.61 5.35 15.02
C ALA A 104 -14.02 6.32 13.98
N HIS A 105 -14.75 6.61 12.90
CA HIS A 105 -14.36 7.70 12.00
C HIS A 105 -14.59 9.03 12.72
N GLY A 106 -13.68 9.99 12.58
CA GLY A 106 -13.76 11.24 13.32
C GLY A 106 -12.38 11.75 13.76
N ARG A 107 -12.39 12.86 14.50
CA ARG A 107 -11.18 13.42 15.14
C ARG A 107 -10.85 12.61 16.39
N HIS A 108 -9.57 12.38 16.61
CA HIS A 108 -9.04 11.66 17.77
C HIS A 108 -7.78 12.37 18.26
N THR A 109 -7.53 12.27 19.56
CA THR A 109 -6.28 12.71 20.18
C THR A 109 -5.68 11.51 20.89
N PHE A 110 -4.54 11.02 20.41
CA PHE A 110 -3.74 10.07 21.18
C PHE A 110 -2.95 10.83 22.22
N ARG A 111 -2.96 10.34 23.46
CA ARG A 111 -2.20 10.89 24.58
C ARG A 111 -1.38 9.76 25.19
N VAL A 112 -0.13 10.02 25.54
CA VAL A 112 0.75 9.07 26.22
C VAL A 112 1.56 9.79 27.28
N ARG A 113 1.77 9.12 28.41
CA ARG A 113 2.62 9.59 29.51
C ARG A 113 3.43 8.42 30.08
N ALA A 114 4.68 8.65 30.41
CA ALA A 114 5.54 7.74 31.15
C ALA A 114 5.21 7.79 32.65
N LEU A 115 5.59 6.73 33.37
CA LEU A 115 5.43 6.64 34.83
C LEU A 115 6.81 6.43 35.46
N GLY A 116 7.36 7.43 36.14
CA GLY A 116 8.66 7.41 36.79
C GLY A 116 8.72 6.47 38.00
N SER A 117 9.85 6.47 38.69
CA SER A 117 10.03 5.75 39.97
C SER A 117 8.98 6.23 40.98
N GLY A 118 8.40 5.28 41.74
CA GLY A 118 7.29 5.58 42.67
C GLY A 118 5.91 5.78 42.00
N GLY A 119 5.79 5.56 40.68
CA GLY A 119 4.50 5.64 39.98
C GLY A 119 4.06 7.06 39.59
N ILE A 120 4.93 8.05 39.77
CA ILE A 120 4.70 9.45 39.40
C ILE A 120 4.55 9.54 37.88
N ALA A 121 3.44 10.09 37.41
CA ALA A 121 3.18 10.21 35.98
C ALA A 121 3.76 11.52 35.41
N ASP A 122 4.24 11.47 34.16
CA ASP A 122 4.65 12.68 33.42
C ASP A 122 3.51 13.72 33.44
N PRO A 123 3.75 14.92 34.02
CA PRO A 123 2.74 15.96 34.15
C PRO A 123 2.34 16.58 32.80
N THR A 124 3.15 16.37 31.77
CA THR A 124 2.98 16.89 30.41
C THR A 124 2.80 15.79 29.35
N PRO A 125 1.68 15.01 29.38
CA PRO A 125 1.50 13.91 28.44
C PRO A 125 1.66 14.34 26.98
N ALA A 126 2.50 13.64 26.22
CA ALA A 126 2.65 13.87 24.79
C ALA A 126 1.34 13.57 24.05
N LYS A 127 0.94 14.47 23.14
CA LYS A 127 -0.35 14.39 22.43
C LYS A 127 -0.14 14.40 20.92
N ARG A 128 -0.95 13.61 20.20
CA ARG A 128 -1.05 13.67 18.73
C ARG A 128 -2.50 13.68 18.29
N ARG A 129 -2.89 14.75 17.58
CA ARG A 129 -4.21 14.88 16.95
C ARG A 129 -4.20 14.25 15.56
N PHE A 130 -5.23 13.50 15.22
CA PHE A 130 -5.42 12.90 13.90
C PHE A 130 -6.91 12.66 13.61
N ARG A 131 -7.26 12.46 12.34
CA ARG A 131 -8.62 12.18 11.89
C ARG A 131 -8.68 10.85 11.15
N VAL A 132 -9.51 9.94 11.64
CA VAL A 132 -9.81 8.67 10.98
C VAL A 132 -10.91 8.89 9.96
N LEU A 133 -10.59 8.64 8.69
CA LEU A 133 -11.45 8.93 7.56
C LEU A 133 -12.16 7.70 7.02
N ARG A 134 -13.37 7.92 6.48
CA ARG A 134 -14.09 6.91 5.70
C ARG A 134 -13.41 6.73 4.35
N ARG A 135 -13.17 5.46 3.96
CA ARG A 135 -12.69 5.12 2.61
C ARG A 135 -13.81 5.12 1.57
N ARG A 136 -15.01 4.65 1.94
CA ARG A 136 -16.20 4.68 1.08
C ARG A 136 -17.05 5.89 1.46
N VAL A 137 -17.39 6.72 0.49
CA VAL A 137 -18.20 7.93 0.67
C VAL A 137 -19.39 7.85 -0.28
N THR A 138 -20.60 7.99 0.25
CA THR A 138 -21.79 8.20 -0.55
C THR A 138 -21.82 9.66 -1.01
N PHE A 139 -22.07 9.90 -2.29
CA PHE A 139 -22.10 11.27 -2.85
C PHE A 139 -23.44 11.63 -3.52
N GLY A 140 -24.38 10.69 -3.56
CA GLY A 140 -25.75 10.88 -4.04
C GLY A 140 -26.51 9.56 -4.10
N HIS A 141 -27.68 9.60 -4.69
CA HIS A 141 -28.51 8.45 -5.02
C HIS A 141 -28.92 8.55 -6.49
N SER A 142 -29.12 7.41 -7.14
CA SER A 142 -29.72 7.34 -8.48
C SER A 142 -31.22 7.61 -8.43
N VAL A 143 -31.86 7.61 -9.60
CA VAL A 143 -33.33 7.69 -9.72
C VAL A 143 -34.03 6.63 -8.87
N ARG A 144 -33.58 5.37 -8.89
CA ARG A 144 -34.16 4.29 -8.08
C ARG A 144 -33.68 4.27 -6.63
N GLY A 145 -33.01 5.32 -6.17
CA GLY A 145 -32.50 5.41 -4.80
C GLY A 145 -31.19 4.64 -4.54
N THR A 146 -30.57 4.04 -5.56
CA THR A 146 -29.31 3.32 -5.41
C THR A 146 -28.19 4.27 -4.99
N LYS A 147 -27.51 3.95 -3.88
CA LYS A 147 -26.43 4.79 -3.34
C LYS A 147 -25.25 4.90 -4.30
N LEU A 148 -24.93 6.12 -4.70
CA LEU A 148 -23.74 6.43 -5.50
C LEU A 148 -22.52 6.56 -4.58
N HIS A 149 -21.52 5.71 -4.81
CA HIS A 149 -20.34 5.63 -3.94
C HIS A 149 -19.03 5.95 -4.65
N ALA A 150 -18.21 6.76 -3.98
CA ALA A 150 -16.81 6.95 -4.32
C ALA A 150 -15.91 6.26 -3.27
N MET A 151 -14.81 5.68 -3.74
CA MET A 151 -13.76 5.10 -2.91
C MET A 151 -12.54 6.00 -2.92
N ARG A 152 -12.00 6.28 -1.73
CA ARG A 152 -10.81 7.10 -1.52
C ARG A 152 -9.57 6.22 -1.36
N LEU A 153 -8.60 6.46 -2.22
CA LEU A 153 -7.33 5.74 -2.33
C LEU A 153 -6.17 6.72 -2.22
N GLY A 154 -5.00 6.21 -1.90
CA GLY A 154 -3.80 7.00 -1.78
C GLY A 154 -3.71 7.80 -0.49
N ASP A 155 -3.07 8.96 -0.57
CA ASP A 155 -2.77 9.81 0.57
C ASP A 155 -3.89 10.84 0.81
N PRO A 156 -4.66 10.75 1.92
CA PRO A 156 -5.72 11.71 2.22
C PRO A 156 -5.21 13.10 2.63
N ASN A 157 -3.90 13.29 2.77
CA ASN A 157 -3.27 14.57 3.06
C ASN A 157 -2.70 15.24 1.80
N ALA A 158 -2.67 14.55 0.66
CA ALA A 158 -2.17 15.13 -0.57
C ALA A 158 -3.04 16.31 -1.03
N ALA A 159 -2.39 17.41 -1.39
CA ALA A 159 -3.07 18.58 -1.98
C ALA A 159 -3.68 18.23 -3.35
N ARG A 160 -3.00 17.40 -4.13
CA ARG A 160 -3.48 16.94 -5.43
C ARG A 160 -4.60 15.90 -5.24
N LYS A 161 -5.75 16.17 -5.88
CA LYS A 161 -6.86 15.22 -5.99
C LYS A 161 -7.05 14.79 -7.44
N ALA A 162 -7.48 13.56 -7.64
CA ALA A 162 -7.86 13.02 -8.94
C ALA A 162 -9.15 12.21 -8.85
N LEU A 163 -9.92 12.16 -9.94
CA LEU A 163 -11.17 11.42 -10.05
C LEU A 163 -11.09 10.42 -11.21
N VAL A 164 -11.53 9.19 -10.98
CA VAL A 164 -11.68 8.17 -12.03
C VAL A 164 -13.10 7.63 -11.97
N VAL A 165 -13.83 7.70 -13.08
CA VAL A 165 -15.19 7.18 -13.20
C VAL A 165 -15.18 5.99 -14.15
N GLY A 166 -15.63 4.85 -13.67
CA GLY A 166 -15.59 3.59 -14.40
C GLY A 166 -16.68 3.43 -15.46
N SER A 167 -17.82 4.09 -15.30
CA SER A 167 -18.91 4.09 -16.29
C SER A 167 -19.89 5.22 -15.99
N ILE A 168 -20.44 5.79 -17.06
CA ILE A 168 -21.57 6.74 -17.05
C ILE A 168 -22.74 6.22 -17.86
N HIS A 169 -22.49 5.48 -18.95
CA HIS A 169 -23.51 4.65 -19.59
C HIS A 169 -23.53 3.26 -18.95
N GLY A 170 -24.71 2.69 -18.76
CA GLY A 170 -24.89 1.45 -18.02
C GLY A 170 -24.36 0.20 -18.74
N ASN A 171 -24.53 0.18 -20.06
CA ASN A 171 -24.06 -0.87 -20.97
C ASN A 171 -22.57 -0.76 -21.36
N GLU A 172 -21.78 0.07 -20.67
CA GLU A 172 -20.33 0.21 -20.87
C GLU A 172 -19.55 -0.20 -19.58
N PRO A 173 -19.71 -1.45 -19.09
CA PRO A 173 -19.26 -1.83 -17.75
C PRO A 173 -17.74 -2.03 -17.63
N GLU A 174 -16.98 -2.09 -18.72
CA GLU A 174 -15.58 -2.55 -18.66
C GLU A 174 -14.64 -1.59 -17.90
N GLY A 175 -14.95 -0.30 -17.87
CA GLY A 175 -14.21 0.65 -17.06
C GLY A 175 -14.36 0.40 -15.55
N GLN A 176 -15.44 -0.29 -15.13
CA GLN A 176 -15.64 -0.73 -13.74
C GLN A 176 -14.58 -1.76 -13.32
N LYS A 177 -14.10 -2.62 -14.23
CA LYS A 177 -12.99 -3.56 -13.96
C LYS A 177 -11.69 -2.81 -13.67
N ILE A 178 -11.45 -1.68 -14.33
CA ILE A 178 -10.28 -0.82 -14.05
C ILE A 178 -10.38 -0.20 -12.66
N VAL A 179 -11.57 0.30 -12.29
CA VAL A 179 -11.85 0.81 -10.94
C VAL A 179 -11.66 -0.29 -9.89
N HIS A 180 -12.07 -1.52 -10.17
CA HIS A 180 -11.81 -2.67 -9.32
C HIS A 180 -10.30 -2.87 -9.11
N VAL A 181 -9.48 -2.86 -10.16
CA VAL A 181 -8.02 -2.99 -10.03
C VAL A 181 -7.41 -1.83 -9.22
N LEU A 182 -7.85 -0.59 -9.46
CA LEU A 182 -7.40 0.58 -8.70
C LEU A 182 -7.65 0.41 -7.20
N LYS A 183 -8.87 0.02 -6.82
CA LYS A 183 -9.27 -0.23 -5.42
C LYS A 183 -8.41 -1.26 -4.71
N HIS A 184 -7.90 -2.27 -5.40
CA HIS A 184 -7.15 -3.37 -4.78
C HIS A 184 -5.63 -3.19 -4.87
N SER A 185 -5.12 -2.58 -5.95
CA SER A 185 -3.68 -2.53 -6.25
C SER A 185 -3.02 -1.18 -5.96
N TYR A 186 -3.80 -0.12 -5.75
CA TYR A 186 -3.32 1.27 -5.61
C TYR A 186 -3.89 1.97 -4.37
N ARG A 187 -4.17 1.22 -3.28
CA ARG A 187 -4.76 1.75 -2.04
C ARG A 187 -3.91 2.80 -1.32
N ASP A 188 -2.59 2.72 -1.49
CA ASP A 188 -1.58 3.50 -0.77
C ASP A 188 -0.70 4.32 -1.75
N LEU A 189 -1.31 4.81 -2.84
CA LEU A 189 -0.68 5.72 -3.80
C LEU A 189 -0.20 7.01 -3.11
N ARG A 190 1.04 7.41 -3.33
CA ARG A 190 1.62 8.63 -2.75
C ARG A 190 1.41 9.84 -3.66
N GLY A 191 1.39 11.04 -3.07
CA GLY A 191 1.36 12.32 -3.79
C GLY A 191 0.01 12.67 -4.44
N VAL A 192 -1.04 11.88 -4.19
CA VAL A 192 -2.40 12.16 -4.66
C VAL A 192 -3.44 11.48 -3.77
N GLU A 193 -4.55 12.18 -3.56
CA GLU A 193 -5.80 11.59 -3.08
C GLU A 193 -6.64 11.18 -4.30
N LEU A 194 -6.67 9.88 -4.59
CA LEU A 194 -7.39 9.34 -5.74
C LEU A 194 -8.80 8.91 -5.34
N TRP A 195 -9.81 9.53 -5.95
CA TRP A 195 -11.20 9.16 -5.82
C TRP A 195 -11.62 8.30 -7.01
N VAL A 196 -12.21 7.14 -6.75
CA VAL A 196 -12.69 6.24 -7.81
C VAL A 196 -14.17 5.93 -7.63
N VAL A 197 -14.94 6.06 -8.70
CA VAL A 197 -16.38 5.78 -8.76
C VAL A 197 -16.59 4.62 -9.71
N LYS A 198 -17.25 3.54 -9.25
CA LYS A 198 -17.48 2.34 -10.06
C LYS A 198 -18.37 2.68 -11.26
N SER A 199 -19.58 3.14 -10.98
CA SER A 199 -20.53 3.67 -11.95
C SER A 199 -21.22 4.88 -11.34
N VAL A 200 -21.54 5.88 -12.17
CA VAL A 200 -22.48 6.95 -11.81
C VAL A 200 -23.91 6.62 -12.23
N ASN A 201 -24.12 5.57 -13.01
CA ASN A 201 -25.40 5.07 -13.49
C ASN A 201 -25.62 3.61 -13.05
N PRO A 202 -25.80 3.34 -11.75
CA PRO A 202 -26.00 1.97 -11.28
C PRO A 202 -27.31 1.36 -11.81
N ASP A 203 -28.35 2.18 -12.01
CA ASP A 203 -29.65 1.70 -12.49
C ASP A 203 -29.56 1.26 -13.95
N GLY A 204 -28.87 2.03 -14.81
CA GLY A 204 -28.60 1.63 -16.19
C GLY A 204 -27.68 0.40 -16.27
N VAL A 205 -26.71 0.25 -15.35
CA VAL A 205 -25.89 -0.98 -15.28
C VAL A 205 -26.74 -2.20 -14.95
N GLN A 206 -27.71 -2.06 -14.04
CA GLN A 206 -28.62 -3.15 -13.69
C GLN A 206 -29.55 -3.52 -14.86
N ALA A 207 -29.98 -2.52 -15.63
CA ALA A 207 -30.86 -2.70 -16.78
C ALA A 207 -30.13 -2.96 -18.11
N ASP A 208 -28.80 -3.01 -18.11
CA ASP A 208 -27.93 -3.05 -19.30
C ASP A 208 -28.31 -2.00 -20.37
N THR A 209 -28.60 -0.78 -19.94
CA THR A 209 -29.00 0.34 -20.83
C THR A 209 -27.94 1.42 -20.88
N ARG A 210 -27.87 2.12 -22.01
CA ARG A 210 -27.01 3.30 -22.16
C ARG A 210 -27.43 4.41 -21.19
N THR A 211 -28.73 4.61 -21.05
CA THR A 211 -29.38 5.69 -20.31
C THR A 211 -29.58 5.33 -18.83
N ASN A 212 -30.04 6.27 -18.00
CA ASN A 212 -30.44 5.96 -16.62
C ASN A 212 -31.89 5.42 -16.56
N ALA A 213 -32.43 5.24 -15.36
CA ALA A 213 -33.78 4.70 -15.18
C ALA A 213 -34.92 5.59 -15.72
N ARG A 214 -34.64 6.84 -16.14
CA ARG A 214 -35.60 7.74 -16.80
C ARG A 214 -35.37 7.87 -18.31
N GLY A 215 -34.53 7.01 -18.89
CA GLY A 215 -34.20 7.10 -20.31
C GLY A 215 -33.26 8.26 -20.67
N VAL A 216 -32.66 8.95 -19.71
CA VAL A 216 -31.76 10.08 -19.97
C VAL A 216 -30.32 9.59 -20.19
N ASP A 217 -29.68 10.04 -21.28
CA ASP A 217 -28.23 9.95 -21.46
C ASP A 217 -27.54 10.90 -20.49
N LEU A 218 -27.02 10.35 -19.40
CA LEU A 218 -26.32 11.14 -18.38
C LEU A 218 -25.15 11.94 -18.96
N ASN A 219 -24.50 11.47 -20.04
CA ASN A 219 -23.43 12.18 -20.71
C ASN A 219 -23.93 13.14 -21.80
N ARG A 220 -25.21 13.51 -21.79
CA ARG A 220 -25.78 14.72 -22.42
C ARG A 220 -26.46 15.64 -21.40
N ASN A 221 -26.59 15.23 -20.13
CA ASN A 221 -27.34 15.94 -19.10
C ASN A 221 -26.53 17.01 -18.32
N PHE A 222 -25.31 17.35 -18.74
CA PHE A 222 -24.51 18.41 -18.10
C PHE A 222 -24.74 19.77 -18.79
N SER A 223 -24.46 20.88 -18.11
CA SER A 223 -24.91 22.21 -18.56
C SER A 223 -24.04 22.92 -19.61
N TYR A 224 -22.94 22.33 -20.09
CA TYR A 224 -22.07 23.00 -21.06
C TYR A 224 -22.55 22.71 -22.49
N HIS A 225 -22.90 23.78 -23.23
CA HIS A 225 -23.60 23.70 -24.52
C HIS A 225 -24.77 22.70 -24.52
N TRP A 226 -25.48 22.58 -23.40
CA TRP A 226 -26.63 21.70 -23.34
C TRP A 226 -27.68 22.18 -24.34
N SER A 227 -28.31 21.25 -25.05
CA SER A 227 -29.41 21.52 -25.98
C SER A 227 -30.54 20.55 -25.71
N GLY A 228 -31.77 21.05 -25.67
CA GLY A 228 -32.99 20.24 -25.66
C GLY A 228 -33.37 19.77 -27.06
N GLY A 229 -34.66 19.45 -27.26
CA GLY A 229 -35.22 19.13 -28.58
C GLY A 229 -34.93 17.72 -29.10
N VAL A 230 -34.19 16.91 -28.34
CA VAL A 230 -33.99 15.49 -28.65
C VAL A 230 -35.17 14.69 -28.06
N PRO A 231 -35.85 13.83 -28.83
CA PRO A 231 -36.97 13.04 -28.31
C PRO A 231 -36.56 12.08 -27.18
N PRO A 232 -37.44 11.81 -26.18
CA PRO A 232 -37.18 10.84 -25.11
C PRO A 232 -36.90 9.41 -25.59
N SER A 233 -37.37 9.04 -26.78
CA SER A 233 -37.09 7.75 -27.42
C SER A 233 -35.63 7.62 -27.89
N SER A 234 -34.89 8.73 -27.99
CA SER A 234 -33.49 8.71 -28.42
C SER A 234 -32.56 8.21 -27.31
N GLY A 235 -31.63 7.32 -27.66
CA GLY A 235 -30.53 6.92 -26.76
C GLY A 235 -29.55 8.06 -26.39
N ASN A 236 -29.73 9.26 -26.95
CA ASN A 236 -29.00 10.48 -26.61
C ASN A 236 -29.88 11.54 -25.93
N TYR A 237 -31.09 11.19 -25.48
CA TYR A 237 -32.00 12.12 -24.82
C TYR A 237 -31.30 12.82 -23.64
N PRO A 238 -31.16 14.15 -23.64
CA PRO A 238 -30.36 14.89 -22.66
C PRO A 238 -31.13 15.20 -21.37
N GLY A 239 -32.38 14.76 -21.26
CA GLY A 239 -33.31 15.14 -20.20
C GLY A 239 -34.05 16.45 -20.50
N PRO A 240 -35.01 16.86 -19.65
CA PRO A 240 -35.81 18.07 -19.86
C PRO A 240 -35.04 19.38 -19.68
N HIS A 241 -33.97 19.38 -18.89
CA HIS A 241 -33.10 20.54 -18.66
C HIS A 241 -31.72 20.10 -18.15
N PRO A 242 -30.70 20.97 -18.17
CA PRO A 242 -29.40 20.67 -17.60
C PRO A 242 -29.49 20.18 -16.15
N PHE A 243 -28.77 19.10 -15.84
CA PHE A 243 -28.76 18.48 -14.52
C PHE A 243 -30.15 18.08 -13.99
N SER A 244 -31.09 17.72 -14.88
CA SER A 244 -32.39 17.13 -14.49
C SER A 244 -32.24 15.83 -13.69
N GLU A 245 -31.14 15.10 -13.90
CA GLU A 245 -30.94 13.79 -13.28
C GLU A 245 -30.23 13.89 -11.92
N PRO A 246 -30.64 13.08 -10.92
CA PRO A 246 -30.01 13.07 -9.61
C PRO A 246 -28.53 12.60 -9.68
N GLU A 247 -28.19 11.70 -10.62
CA GLU A 247 -26.83 11.21 -10.85
C GLU A 247 -25.91 12.33 -11.33
N SER A 248 -26.33 13.11 -12.33
CA SER A 248 -25.54 14.22 -12.89
C SER A 248 -25.35 15.33 -11.85
N ARG A 249 -26.38 15.66 -11.05
CA ARG A 249 -26.27 16.56 -9.88
C ARG A 249 -25.29 16.05 -8.83
N ALA A 250 -25.29 14.75 -8.55
CA ALA A 250 -24.38 14.14 -7.60
C ALA A 250 -22.91 14.23 -8.07
N VAL A 251 -22.66 13.95 -9.35
CA VAL A 251 -21.33 14.13 -9.98
C VAL A 251 -20.90 15.59 -9.90
N ARG A 252 -21.78 16.53 -10.26
CA ARG A 252 -21.51 17.98 -10.19
C ARG A 252 -21.02 18.39 -8.81
N ARG A 253 -21.77 18.02 -7.75
CA ARG A 253 -21.40 18.32 -6.35
C ARG A 253 -20.07 17.68 -5.96
N LEU A 254 -19.86 16.42 -6.34
CA LEU A 254 -18.60 15.72 -6.06
C LEU A 254 -17.41 16.42 -6.73
N ALA A 255 -17.51 16.69 -8.03
CA ALA A 255 -16.44 17.31 -8.80
C ALA A 255 -16.11 18.73 -8.31
N LYS A 256 -17.13 19.56 -8.00
CA LYS A 256 -16.93 20.88 -7.38
C LYS A 256 -16.25 20.80 -6.02
N ARG A 257 -16.64 19.84 -5.16
CA ARG A 257 -16.00 19.62 -3.85
C ARG A 257 -14.55 19.15 -3.96
N LEU A 258 -14.24 18.35 -4.97
CA LEU A 258 -12.92 17.77 -5.13
C LEU A 258 -11.95 18.69 -5.88
N GLN A 259 -12.43 19.51 -6.83
CA GLN A 259 -11.59 20.24 -7.78
C GLN A 259 -10.42 19.39 -8.30
N PRO A 260 -10.69 18.21 -8.90
CA PRO A 260 -9.65 17.27 -9.26
C PRO A 260 -8.74 17.85 -10.33
N ARG A 261 -7.42 17.74 -10.16
CA ARG A 261 -6.44 18.14 -11.18
C ARG A 261 -6.52 17.27 -12.43
N VAL A 262 -6.96 16.02 -12.27
CA VAL A 262 -7.18 15.06 -13.37
C VAL A 262 -8.50 14.32 -13.14
N THR A 263 -9.36 14.26 -14.15
CA THR A 263 -10.52 13.35 -14.20
C THR A 263 -10.43 12.43 -15.41
N ILE A 264 -10.68 11.13 -15.20
CA ILE A 264 -10.69 10.11 -16.26
C ILE A 264 -12.09 9.51 -16.33
N TRP A 265 -12.72 9.61 -17.50
CA TRP A 265 -14.01 9.00 -17.81
C TRP A 265 -13.79 7.80 -18.73
N TYR A 266 -14.15 6.61 -18.26
CA TYR A 266 -14.14 5.41 -19.11
C TYR A 266 -15.46 5.25 -19.85
N HIS A 267 -15.34 4.93 -21.13
CA HIS A 267 -16.42 4.65 -22.08
C HIS A 267 -16.05 3.46 -22.97
N GLN A 268 -16.97 3.04 -23.84
CA GLN A 268 -16.78 2.06 -24.91
C GLN A 268 -17.57 2.47 -26.15
N PRO A 269 -17.27 1.97 -27.37
CA PRO A 269 -16.32 0.89 -27.69
C PRO A 269 -15.11 1.32 -28.58
N TRP A 270 -14.82 2.62 -28.71
CA TRP A 270 -13.93 3.11 -29.77
C TRP A 270 -12.44 2.75 -29.64
N GLY A 271 -11.98 2.26 -28.49
CA GLY A 271 -10.61 1.76 -28.33
C GLY A 271 -9.50 2.82 -28.47
N GLN A 272 -9.71 4.02 -27.93
CA GLN A 272 -8.81 5.16 -28.07
C GLN A 272 -8.88 6.15 -26.89
N VAL A 273 -7.84 6.96 -26.72
CA VAL A 273 -7.87 8.12 -25.80
C VAL A 273 -8.27 9.36 -26.59
N LEU A 274 -9.28 10.09 -26.11
CA LEU A 274 -9.76 11.29 -26.78
C LEU A 274 -8.88 12.49 -26.41
N LEU A 275 -8.34 13.15 -27.42
CA LEU A 275 -7.56 14.38 -27.31
C LEU A 275 -8.44 15.59 -27.66
N PRO A 276 -8.22 16.77 -27.06
CA PRO A 276 -8.85 18.01 -27.50
C PRO A 276 -8.49 18.31 -28.97
N CYS A 277 -9.35 19.08 -29.64
CA CYS A 277 -9.08 19.55 -31.00
C CYS A 277 -7.81 20.38 -31.05
N HIS A 278 -7.76 21.42 -30.21
CA HIS A 278 -6.67 22.38 -30.17
C HIS A 278 -5.85 22.23 -28.88
N GLY A 279 -4.64 22.77 -28.90
CA GLY A 279 -3.76 22.82 -27.74
C GLY A 279 -3.08 21.50 -27.36
N ALA A 280 -2.32 21.58 -26.26
CA ALA A 280 -1.52 20.49 -25.72
C ALA A 280 -2.40 19.50 -24.94
N ALA A 281 -2.09 18.21 -25.08
CA ALA A 281 -2.80 17.13 -24.38
C ALA A 281 -1.82 16.15 -23.68
N PRO A 282 -0.87 16.64 -22.87
CA PRO A 282 0.22 15.83 -22.36
C PRO A 282 -0.25 14.71 -21.41
N ILE A 283 -1.31 14.96 -20.62
CA ILE A 283 -1.90 13.97 -19.71
C ILE A 283 -2.50 12.80 -20.49
N GLN A 284 -3.30 13.11 -21.50
CA GLN A 284 -3.97 12.15 -22.36
C GLN A 284 -2.96 11.34 -23.18
N LYS A 285 -1.98 12.01 -23.81
CA LYS A 285 -0.89 11.36 -24.56
C LYS A 285 -0.08 10.42 -23.65
N ARG A 286 0.20 10.83 -22.42
CA ARG A 286 0.91 9.98 -21.43
C ARG A 286 0.06 8.80 -21.00
N TYR A 287 -1.23 8.99 -20.78
CA TYR A 287 -2.16 7.89 -20.51
C TYR A 287 -2.14 6.89 -21.68
N ALA A 288 -2.35 7.36 -22.91
CA ALA A 288 -2.42 6.56 -24.13
C ALA A 288 -1.17 5.68 -24.30
N ARG A 289 0.02 6.28 -24.13
CA ARG A 289 1.31 5.58 -24.17
C ARG A 289 1.41 4.45 -23.15
N ILE A 290 0.95 4.67 -21.91
CA ILE A 290 0.99 3.62 -20.87
C ILE A 290 -0.10 2.56 -21.11
N ALA A 291 -1.25 2.98 -21.59
CA ALA A 291 -2.41 2.13 -21.85
C ALA A 291 -2.32 1.34 -23.16
N HIS A 292 -1.35 1.67 -24.02
CA HIS A 292 -1.20 1.11 -25.38
C HIS A 292 -2.50 1.29 -26.17
N LEU A 293 -3.04 2.50 -26.13
CA LEU A 293 -4.18 2.91 -26.95
C LEU A 293 -3.74 4.00 -27.93
N PRO A 294 -4.31 4.03 -29.15
CA PRO A 294 -4.19 5.19 -30.01
C PRO A 294 -4.80 6.42 -29.32
N ALA A 295 -4.27 7.60 -29.65
CA ALA A 295 -4.80 8.88 -29.20
C ALA A 295 -5.31 9.66 -30.42
N LYS A 296 -6.59 10.05 -30.41
CA LYS A 296 -7.24 10.73 -31.55
C LYS A 296 -7.78 12.08 -31.13
N ARG A 297 -7.51 13.12 -31.94
CA ARG A 297 -8.03 14.48 -31.75
C ARG A 297 -9.47 14.60 -32.22
N CYS A 298 -10.16 15.62 -31.72
CA CYS A 298 -11.50 16.08 -32.14
C CYS A 298 -12.68 15.11 -32.03
N ARG A 299 -12.45 13.83 -31.78
CA ARG A 299 -13.53 12.86 -31.62
C ARG A 299 -14.38 13.19 -30.39
N GLY A 300 -15.69 13.30 -30.58
CA GLY A 300 -16.67 13.59 -29.52
C GLY A 300 -16.68 15.02 -28.98
N GLN A 301 -15.88 15.94 -29.54
CA GLN A 301 -15.76 17.33 -29.02
C GLN A 301 -17.00 18.19 -29.26
N ARG A 302 -17.80 17.90 -30.29
CA ARG A 302 -19.04 18.65 -30.60
C ARG A 302 -20.28 18.13 -29.86
N LEU A 303 -20.13 17.13 -28.99
CA LEU A 303 -21.27 16.57 -28.28
C LEU A 303 -21.71 17.51 -27.15
N PRO A 304 -22.96 18.02 -27.19
CA PRO A 304 -23.49 18.91 -26.17
C PRO A 304 -23.68 18.20 -24.82
N GLY A 305 -23.56 18.94 -23.73
CA GLY A 305 -23.93 18.46 -22.39
C GLY A 305 -23.14 17.28 -21.83
N THR A 306 -21.91 17.07 -22.28
CA THR A 306 -21.04 15.99 -21.77
C THR A 306 -20.42 16.32 -20.42
N ALA A 307 -20.18 15.31 -19.59
CA ALA A 307 -19.53 15.47 -18.28
C ALA A 307 -18.12 16.07 -18.41
N THR A 308 -17.37 15.61 -19.42
CA THR A 308 -15.98 16.02 -19.65
C THR A 308 -15.89 17.48 -20.11
N SER A 309 -16.76 17.93 -21.03
CA SER A 309 -16.76 19.33 -21.49
C SER A 309 -17.14 20.28 -20.36
N TRP A 310 -18.19 19.94 -19.59
CA TRP A 310 -18.57 20.70 -18.40
C TRP A 310 -17.44 20.83 -17.39
N GLN A 311 -16.72 19.74 -17.08
CA GLN A 311 -15.60 19.81 -16.14
C GLN A 311 -14.46 20.68 -16.65
N ASN A 312 -14.08 20.54 -17.93
CA ASN A 312 -12.98 21.32 -18.51
C ASN A 312 -13.29 22.82 -18.59
N HIS A 313 -14.57 23.18 -18.69
CA HIS A 313 -14.99 24.58 -18.72
C HIS A 313 -15.27 25.17 -17.32
N ARG A 314 -15.64 24.35 -16.33
CA ARG A 314 -16.07 24.83 -15.00
C ARG A 314 -15.08 24.55 -13.87
N LEU A 315 -14.05 23.74 -14.09
CA LEU A 315 -13.08 23.34 -13.07
C LEU A 315 -11.66 23.53 -13.59
N PRO A 316 -10.68 23.84 -12.72
CA PRO A 316 -9.31 24.19 -13.13
C PRO A 316 -8.47 22.98 -13.59
N GLY A 317 -8.99 21.76 -13.52
CA GLY A 317 -8.28 20.53 -13.85
C GLY A 317 -8.61 19.99 -15.23
N THR A 318 -7.91 18.93 -15.65
CA THR A 318 -8.15 18.30 -16.95
C THR A 318 -9.02 17.05 -16.80
N ALA A 319 -10.19 17.05 -17.41
CA ALA A 319 -11.04 15.88 -17.64
C ALA A 319 -10.84 15.34 -19.06
N PHE A 320 -10.77 14.02 -19.22
CA PHE A 320 -10.70 13.40 -20.54
C PHE A 320 -11.33 12.01 -20.57
N VAL A 321 -11.68 11.59 -21.78
CA VAL A 321 -12.31 10.30 -22.06
C VAL A 321 -11.28 9.27 -22.51
N VAL A 322 -11.43 8.05 -21.98
CA VAL A 322 -10.76 6.85 -22.46
C VAL A 322 -11.82 5.88 -22.95
N GLU A 323 -11.91 5.75 -24.26
CA GLU A 323 -12.74 4.76 -24.92
C GLU A 323 -12.01 3.42 -24.93
N LEU A 324 -12.55 2.45 -24.21
CA LEU A 324 -12.09 1.07 -24.26
C LEU A 324 -12.58 0.44 -25.57
N ARG A 325 -11.95 -0.67 -25.97
CA ARG A 325 -12.42 -1.42 -27.14
C ARG A 325 -13.77 -2.08 -26.82
N GLY A 326 -14.58 -2.31 -27.85
CA GLY A 326 -15.79 -3.13 -27.73
C GLY A 326 -15.49 -4.53 -27.20
N GLY A 327 -16.48 -5.12 -26.55
CA GLY A 327 -16.36 -6.42 -25.88
C GLY A 327 -15.62 -6.36 -24.55
N GLU A 328 -15.17 -7.52 -24.08
CA GLU A 328 -14.65 -7.69 -22.72
C GLU A 328 -13.22 -7.14 -22.56
N LEU A 329 -12.97 -6.36 -21.49
CA LEU A 329 -11.64 -5.91 -21.11
C LEU A 329 -10.92 -6.98 -20.29
N ARG A 330 -9.96 -7.66 -20.91
CA ARG A 330 -9.15 -8.70 -20.27
C ARG A 330 -8.40 -8.15 -19.05
N ASN A 331 -8.20 -9.00 -18.04
CA ASN A 331 -7.50 -8.66 -16.79
C ASN A 331 -6.13 -7.97 -16.98
N ARG A 332 -5.34 -8.37 -17.99
CA ARG A 332 -4.06 -7.71 -18.30
C ARG A 332 -4.25 -6.27 -18.79
N GLN A 333 -5.27 -6.03 -19.61
CA GLN A 333 -5.61 -4.70 -20.11
C GLN A 333 -6.12 -3.84 -18.95
N ALA A 334 -7.04 -4.33 -18.12
CA ALA A 334 -7.52 -3.62 -16.94
C ALA A 334 -6.39 -3.17 -16.00
N ARG A 335 -5.39 -4.02 -15.75
CA ARG A 335 -4.19 -3.67 -14.96
C ARG A 335 -3.34 -2.59 -15.62
N ARG A 336 -3.23 -2.59 -16.95
CA ARG A 336 -2.49 -1.61 -17.72
C ARG A 336 -3.18 -0.24 -17.67
N HIS A 337 -4.49 -0.20 -17.87
CA HIS A 337 -5.29 1.02 -17.71
C HIS A 337 -5.23 1.55 -16.26
N ALA A 338 -5.33 0.69 -15.25
CA ALA A 338 -5.19 1.10 -13.86
C ALA A 338 -3.80 1.71 -13.57
N ARG A 339 -2.73 1.15 -14.16
CA ARG A 339 -1.39 1.74 -14.08
C ARG A 339 -1.32 3.12 -14.76
N ALA A 340 -1.92 3.26 -15.94
CA ALA A 340 -1.99 4.54 -16.65
C ALA A 340 -2.69 5.59 -15.79
N ALA A 341 -3.90 5.26 -15.32
CA ALA A 341 -4.71 6.12 -14.45
C ALA A 341 -3.96 6.54 -13.18
N ALA A 342 -3.37 5.60 -12.44
CA ALA A 342 -2.64 5.91 -11.22
C ALA A 342 -1.43 6.83 -11.48
N LYS A 343 -0.71 6.62 -12.60
CA LYS A 343 0.45 7.45 -12.96
C LYS A 343 0.05 8.88 -13.31
N VAL A 344 -0.96 9.06 -14.17
CA VAL A 344 -1.41 10.40 -14.55
C VAL A 344 -2.09 11.12 -13.39
N ALA A 345 -2.82 10.40 -12.53
CA ALA A 345 -3.39 10.96 -11.30
C ALA A 345 -2.32 11.49 -10.33
N ALA A 346 -1.23 10.73 -10.11
CA ALA A 346 -0.19 11.12 -9.16
C ALA A 346 0.71 12.27 -9.65
N SER A 347 1.01 12.31 -10.96
CA SER A 347 2.06 13.17 -11.51
C SER A 347 1.62 14.10 -12.65
N GLY A 348 0.35 14.09 -13.05
CA GLY A 348 -0.17 14.92 -14.13
C GLY A 348 0.47 14.64 -15.50
N ALA A 349 0.62 15.72 -16.28
CA ALA A 349 1.23 15.78 -17.62
C ALA A 349 2.70 15.33 -17.61
N GLY A 350 3.37 15.65 -16.50
CA GLY A 350 4.73 15.30 -16.17
C GLY A 350 5.29 16.37 -15.22
N ALA A 351 5.73 15.94 -14.04
CA ALA A 351 6.98 16.49 -13.54
C ALA A 351 8.09 15.67 -14.22
N VAL A 352 8.61 16.20 -15.32
CA VAL A 352 10.03 16.05 -15.62
C VAL A 352 10.63 17.35 -15.10
N HIS A 353 10.93 17.39 -13.80
CA HIS A 353 11.88 18.37 -13.33
C HIS A 353 13.26 17.74 -13.51
N ALA A 354 14.00 18.26 -14.49
CA ALA A 354 15.44 18.36 -14.41
C ALA A 354 15.80 19.08 -13.09
N ALA A 355 16.98 18.76 -12.55
CA ALA A 355 17.41 18.98 -11.15
C ALA A 355 16.89 17.95 -10.13
N ALA A 356 17.17 16.66 -10.37
CA ALA A 356 17.48 15.77 -9.25
C ALA A 356 18.81 16.24 -8.64
N ARG A 357 18.75 17.28 -7.81
CA ARG A 357 19.76 17.49 -6.77
C ARG A 357 19.79 16.18 -5.98
N ARG A 358 20.89 15.47 -6.18
CA ARG A 358 21.12 14.11 -5.70
C ARG A 358 21.20 14.17 -4.18
N LEU A 359 20.07 14.01 -3.51
CA LEU A 359 19.98 13.73 -2.07
C LEU A 359 19.06 12.52 -1.87
N PRO A 360 19.39 11.65 -0.90
CA PRO A 360 19.41 10.23 -1.13
C PRO A 360 18.01 9.65 -1.31
N SER A 361 17.91 8.69 -2.22
CA SER A 361 16.78 7.78 -2.26
C SER A 361 16.58 7.23 -0.84
N THR A 362 15.41 7.46 -0.25
CA THR A 362 14.92 6.47 0.71
C THR A 362 14.74 5.21 -0.12
N ALA A 363 15.76 4.35 -0.12
CA ALA A 363 15.68 3.01 -0.63
C ALA A 363 14.33 2.46 -0.16
N SER A 364 13.54 1.88 -1.07
CA SER A 364 12.54 0.89 -0.65
C SER A 364 13.27 0.03 0.36
N ALA A 365 12.87 0.10 1.65
CA ALA A 365 13.65 -0.45 2.73
C ALA A 365 14.04 -1.87 2.31
N ARG A 366 15.34 -2.12 2.13
CA ARG A 366 15.81 -3.45 1.73
C ARG A 366 15.23 -4.40 2.78
N LEU A 367 14.47 -5.39 2.34
CA LEU A 367 13.89 -6.35 3.25
C LEU A 367 15.03 -6.90 4.11
N ARG A 368 14.91 -6.76 5.43
CA ARG A 368 15.87 -7.39 6.33
C ARG A 368 15.85 -8.89 6.05
N ARG A 369 17.04 -9.51 6.04
CA ARG A 369 17.19 -10.96 5.93
C ARG A 369 16.23 -11.61 6.94
N PRO A 370 15.29 -12.47 6.54
CA PRO A 370 14.46 -13.17 7.50
C PRO A 370 15.33 -14.08 8.38
N PRO A 371 14.86 -14.47 9.57
CA PRO A 371 15.48 -15.57 10.31
C PRO A 371 15.60 -16.79 9.40
N ILE A 372 16.81 -17.32 9.28
CA ILE A 372 17.14 -18.46 8.42
C ILE A 372 18.00 -19.39 9.27
N ASP A 373 17.45 -20.56 9.56
CA ASP A 373 18.14 -21.65 10.23
C ASP A 373 19.10 -22.26 9.21
N VAL A 374 20.37 -22.37 9.58
CA VAL A 374 21.40 -22.95 8.72
C VAL A 374 21.47 -24.42 9.05
N ASP A 375 21.04 -25.24 8.10
CA ASP A 375 20.93 -26.69 8.29
C ASP A 375 21.35 -27.36 6.98
N PRO A 376 22.67 -27.44 6.73
CA PRO A 376 23.21 -27.82 5.44
C PRO A 376 23.11 -29.34 5.22
N ILE A 377 22.73 -29.73 4.01
CA ILE A 377 22.87 -31.12 3.56
C ILE A 377 24.34 -31.44 3.25
N PRO A 378 24.75 -32.72 3.25
CA PRO A 378 26.05 -33.14 2.74
C PRO A 378 26.28 -32.63 1.30
N TYR A 379 27.21 -31.69 1.17
CA TYR A 379 27.60 -31.07 -0.11
C TYR A 379 29.12 -30.84 -0.16
N GLY A 380 29.85 -31.95 0.03
CA GLY A 380 31.31 -32.00 0.06
C GLY A 380 31.97 -31.83 -1.31
N HIS A 381 33.27 -32.16 -1.39
CA HIS A 381 34.05 -32.04 -2.62
C HIS A 381 33.53 -32.95 -3.74
N GLN A 382 33.13 -34.17 -3.42
CA GLN A 382 32.56 -35.13 -4.37
C GLN A 382 31.28 -34.58 -5.03
N ARG A 383 30.28 -34.15 -4.26
CA ARG A 383 29.04 -33.58 -4.82
C ARG A 383 29.26 -32.32 -5.64
N LYS A 384 30.28 -31.51 -5.32
CA LYS A 384 30.71 -30.38 -6.16
C LYS A 384 31.33 -30.86 -7.47
N HIS A 385 32.13 -31.92 -7.46
CA HIS A 385 32.69 -32.53 -8.66
C HIS A 385 31.59 -33.06 -9.58
N GLU A 386 30.61 -33.78 -9.02
CA GLU A 386 29.40 -34.24 -9.72
C GLU A 386 28.63 -33.05 -10.35
N MET A 387 28.33 -32.01 -9.58
CA MET A 387 27.63 -30.82 -10.09
C MET A 387 28.40 -30.10 -11.20
N ALA A 388 29.75 -30.11 -11.13
CA ALA A 388 30.59 -29.56 -12.17
C ALA A 388 30.54 -30.43 -13.44
N ALA A 389 30.56 -31.75 -13.32
CA ALA A 389 30.41 -32.68 -14.43
C ALA A 389 29.03 -32.55 -15.10
N TYR A 390 27.95 -32.58 -14.31
CA TYR A 390 26.59 -32.30 -14.75
C TYR A 390 26.50 -30.98 -15.52
N SER A 391 27.13 -29.91 -14.98
CA SER A 391 27.14 -28.61 -15.64
C SER A 391 27.92 -28.57 -16.95
N LYS A 392 28.93 -29.44 -17.13
CA LYS A 392 29.66 -29.58 -18.38
C LYS A 392 28.72 -30.15 -19.45
N ARG A 393 28.04 -31.27 -19.15
CA ARG A 393 27.06 -31.90 -20.04
C ARG A 393 25.91 -30.94 -20.38
N HIS A 394 25.11 -30.55 -19.40
CA HIS A 394 23.87 -29.82 -19.66
C HIS A 394 24.05 -28.32 -20.03
N TYR A 395 25.15 -27.68 -19.63
CA TYR A 395 25.33 -26.23 -19.81
C TYR A 395 26.59 -25.83 -20.58
N GLY A 396 27.45 -26.79 -20.93
CA GLY A 396 28.69 -26.59 -21.68
C GLY A 396 29.87 -26.07 -20.85
N LYS A 397 29.75 -25.96 -19.52
CA LYS A 397 30.84 -25.46 -18.66
C LYS A 397 30.95 -26.24 -17.36
N ARG A 398 32.12 -26.83 -17.11
CA ARG A 398 32.43 -27.57 -15.87
C ARG A 398 32.49 -26.64 -14.66
N ARG A 399 31.34 -26.39 -14.02
CA ARG A 399 31.21 -25.41 -12.92
C ARG A 399 30.16 -25.83 -11.90
N TRP A 400 30.57 -25.97 -10.64
CA TRP A 400 29.65 -26.17 -9.52
C TRP A 400 29.19 -24.86 -8.87
N ARG A 401 29.89 -23.74 -9.10
CA ARG A 401 29.55 -22.43 -8.52
C ARG A 401 28.37 -21.78 -9.24
N LEU A 402 27.44 -21.25 -8.48
CA LEU A 402 26.36 -20.40 -8.98
C LEU A 402 26.81 -18.94 -8.90
N ARG A 403 27.16 -18.37 -10.07
CA ARG A 403 27.59 -16.96 -10.19
C ARG A 403 26.47 -16.16 -10.85
N HIS A 404 26.01 -15.10 -10.17
CA HIS A 404 24.94 -14.21 -10.63
C HIS A 404 23.60 -14.91 -10.88
N PRO A 405 22.93 -15.43 -9.84
CA PRO A 405 21.60 -16.01 -10.00
C PRO A 405 20.63 -14.96 -10.58
N ARG A 406 19.87 -15.37 -11.60
CA ARG A 406 18.92 -14.55 -12.34
C ARG A 406 17.48 -15.02 -12.18
N VAL A 407 17.27 -16.21 -11.62
CA VAL A 407 15.95 -16.86 -11.49
C VAL A 407 15.76 -17.34 -10.05
N ILE A 408 14.53 -17.25 -9.54
CA ILE A 408 14.09 -17.98 -8.36
C ILE A 408 13.01 -18.95 -8.83
N VAL A 409 13.17 -20.24 -8.55
CA VAL A 409 12.16 -21.27 -8.87
C VAL A 409 11.47 -21.64 -7.57
N LEU A 410 10.14 -21.54 -7.56
CA LEU A 410 9.27 -21.94 -6.47
C LEU A 410 8.88 -23.40 -6.67
N HIS A 411 8.95 -24.16 -5.58
CA HIS A 411 8.65 -25.59 -5.53
C HIS A 411 7.78 -25.94 -4.33
N PHE A 412 7.26 -27.16 -4.31
CA PHE A 412 6.79 -27.80 -3.09
C PHE A 412 7.42 -29.18 -2.92
N THR A 413 7.56 -29.62 -1.67
CA THR A 413 8.41 -30.77 -1.30
C THR A 413 7.82 -32.14 -1.63
N ASP A 414 6.53 -32.20 -1.89
CA ASP A 414 5.68 -33.39 -2.02
C ASP A 414 5.60 -34.29 -0.77
N GLY A 415 6.46 -34.03 0.22
CA GLY A 415 6.41 -34.61 1.56
C GLY A 415 5.72 -33.71 2.61
N PRO A 416 5.28 -34.31 3.74
CA PRO A 416 4.53 -33.61 4.78
C PRO A 416 5.39 -32.74 5.71
N THR A 417 6.70 -33.01 5.80
CA THR A 417 7.60 -32.40 6.79
C THR A 417 8.85 -31.78 6.16
N TYR A 418 9.51 -30.93 6.94
CA TYR A 418 10.83 -30.44 6.58
C TYR A 418 11.88 -31.57 6.54
N ARG A 419 11.82 -32.50 7.51
CA ARG A 419 12.81 -33.56 7.66
C ARG A 419 12.83 -34.51 6.48
N SER A 420 11.65 -34.91 5.97
CA SER A 420 11.56 -35.75 4.77
C SER A 420 12.22 -35.09 3.55
N ALA A 421 12.04 -33.78 3.37
CA ALA A 421 12.71 -33.04 2.30
C ALA A 421 14.22 -32.96 2.51
N TRP A 422 14.67 -32.75 3.75
CA TRP A 422 16.08 -32.73 4.08
C TRP A 422 16.75 -34.08 3.81
N ASP A 423 16.15 -35.20 4.26
CA ASP A 423 16.69 -36.55 4.07
C ASP A 423 16.80 -36.92 2.59
N ALA A 424 15.76 -36.61 1.81
CA ALA A 424 15.76 -36.83 0.37
C ALA A 424 16.88 -36.03 -0.34
N PHE A 425 17.13 -34.78 0.08
CA PHE A 425 18.21 -33.99 -0.50
C PHE A 425 19.60 -34.40 0.01
N ALA A 426 19.68 -34.88 1.25
CA ALA A 426 20.92 -35.32 1.89
C ALA A 426 21.44 -36.65 1.34
N SER A 427 20.55 -37.57 0.94
CA SER A 427 20.93 -38.86 0.36
C SER A 427 21.76 -38.75 -0.92
N ASN A 428 21.63 -37.62 -1.64
CA ASN A 428 22.25 -37.42 -2.96
C ASN A 428 21.92 -38.54 -3.97
N ALA A 429 20.78 -39.23 -3.78
CA ALA A 429 20.39 -40.33 -4.65
C ALA A 429 20.31 -39.86 -6.12
N PRO A 430 20.79 -40.66 -7.09
CA PRO A 430 20.68 -40.34 -8.51
C PRO A 430 19.24 -40.03 -8.91
N ASN A 431 19.06 -39.06 -9.80
CA ASN A 431 17.75 -38.73 -10.37
C ASN A 431 17.87 -38.71 -11.89
N LEU A 432 16.97 -39.41 -12.58
CA LEU A 432 17.09 -39.70 -14.03
C LEU A 432 18.47 -40.28 -14.38
N GLY A 433 18.95 -41.25 -13.58
CA GLY A 433 20.25 -41.92 -13.78
C GLY A 433 21.49 -41.07 -13.50
N GLU A 434 21.35 -39.78 -13.15
CA GLU A 434 22.49 -38.88 -13.01
C GLU A 434 22.72 -38.36 -11.58
N LEU A 435 24.01 -38.14 -11.28
CA LEU A 435 24.50 -37.35 -10.15
C LEU A 435 24.87 -35.91 -10.55
N PRO A 436 24.78 -34.93 -9.63
CA PRO A 436 24.35 -35.10 -8.24
C PRO A 436 22.84 -35.32 -8.14
N GLY A 437 22.41 -35.94 -7.05
CA GLY A 437 21.00 -36.02 -6.70
C GLY A 437 20.37 -34.65 -6.46
N VAL A 438 19.04 -34.63 -6.44
CA VAL A 438 18.27 -33.39 -6.30
C VAL A 438 18.55 -32.67 -4.98
N CYS A 439 18.40 -31.36 -4.97
CA CYS A 439 18.49 -30.55 -3.75
C CYS A 439 17.64 -29.29 -3.87
N SER A 440 17.60 -28.48 -2.82
CA SER A 440 17.19 -27.07 -2.93
C SER A 440 18.06 -26.17 -2.05
N HIS A 441 18.06 -24.87 -2.32
CA HIS A 441 18.83 -23.91 -1.51
C HIS A 441 18.12 -23.60 -0.20
N PHE A 442 16.79 -23.50 -0.25
CA PHE A 442 15.97 -23.15 0.90
C PHE A 442 14.73 -24.02 0.97
N VAL A 443 14.30 -24.33 2.19
CA VAL A 443 13.02 -24.97 2.49
C VAL A 443 12.25 -24.11 3.48
N VAL A 444 10.96 -23.91 3.25
CA VAL A 444 10.06 -23.15 4.12
C VAL A 444 9.01 -24.09 4.73
N GLY A 445 9.13 -24.32 6.04
CA GLY A 445 8.21 -25.17 6.79
C GLY A 445 6.81 -24.60 6.88
N LYS A 446 5.81 -25.46 7.11
CA LYS A 446 4.39 -25.07 7.32
C LYS A 446 4.22 -24.03 8.45
N ASN A 447 5.10 -24.09 9.46
CA ASN A 447 5.15 -23.15 10.58
C ASN A 447 5.79 -21.78 10.25
N GLY A 448 6.38 -21.62 9.06
CA GLY A 448 7.09 -20.41 8.63
C GLY A 448 8.59 -20.36 8.98
N ARG A 449 9.18 -21.42 9.56
CA ARG A 449 10.65 -21.52 9.69
C ARG A 449 11.28 -21.67 8.29
N ILE A 450 12.41 -21.03 8.10
CA ILE A 450 13.16 -21.05 6.84
C ILE A 450 14.49 -21.73 7.10
N HIS A 451 14.78 -22.79 6.36
CA HIS A 451 16.02 -23.55 6.44
C HIS A 451 16.85 -23.29 5.19
N ARG A 452 18.16 -23.12 5.34
CA ARG A 452 19.11 -23.02 4.22
C ARG A 452 19.99 -24.26 4.18
N LEU A 453 19.75 -25.10 3.16
CA LEU A 453 20.42 -26.37 2.95
C LEU A 453 21.67 -26.22 2.09
N VAL A 454 21.60 -25.38 1.06
CA VAL A 454 22.71 -25.11 0.14
C VAL A 454 22.94 -23.60 0.06
N ARG A 455 24.20 -23.18 0.13
CA ARG A 455 24.56 -21.75 -0.03
C ARG A 455 24.17 -21.30 -1.44
N PRO A 456 23.54 -20.11 -1.64
CA PRO A 456 23.13 -19.61 -2.97
C PRO A 456 24.28 -19.18 -3.89
N THR A 457 25.51 -19.61 -3.58
CA THR A 457 26.73 -19.50 -4.40
C THR A 457 27.15 -20.85 -4.97
N ILE A 458 26.46 -21.93 -4.61
CA ILE A 458 26.66 -23.30 -5.06
C ILE A 458 25.46 -23.64 -5.96
N ARG A 459 25.67 -24.28 -7.11
CA ARG A 459 24.57 -24.77 -7.93
C ARG A 459 23.93 -25.95 -7.24
N CYS A 460 22.64 -26.05 -7.40
CA CYS A 460 21.86 -27.13 -6.86
C CYS A 460 21.01 -27.70 -8.00
N ARG A 461 20.92 -29.02 -8.11
CA ARG A 461 20.13 -29.68 -9.14
C ARG A 461 18.67 -29.74 -8.66
N HIS A 462 17.88 -28.76 -9.08
CA HIS A 462 16.49 -28.61 -8.65
C HIS A 462 15.53 -28.30 -9.80
N THR A 463 16.04 -27.89 -10.95
CA THR A 463 15.26 -27.60 -12.15
C THR A 463 16.15 -27.74 -13.38
N ILE A 464 15.89 -28.79 -14.16
CA ILE A 464 16.60 -29.06 -15.40
C ILE A 464 16.56 -27.82 -16.30
N GLY A 465 17.67 -27.54 -16.98
CA GLY A 465 17.81 -26.35 -17.80
C GLY A 465 18.05 -25.02 -17.06
N LEU A 466 17.88 -24.95 -15.73
CA LEU A 466 17.95 -23.68 -14.96
C LEU A 466 18.93 -23.67 -13.79
N ASN A 467 19.49 -24.82 -13.38
CA ASN A 467 20.41 -24.94 -12.23
C ASN A 467 21.62 -23.98 -12.31
N HIS A 468 22.03 -23.59 -13.52
CA HIS A 468 23.14 -22.66 -13.75
C HIS A 468 22.83 -21.18 -13.47
N ARG A 469 21.55 -20.82 -13.24
CA ARG A 469 21.07 -19.44 -13.03
C ARG A 469 20.06 -19.31 -11.89
N ALA A 470 19.59 -20.41 -11.31
CA ALA A 470 18.43 -20.40 -10.43
C ALA A 470 18.77 -20.67 -8.96
N ILE A 471 17.95 -20.08 -8.08
CA ILE A 471 17.84 -20.44 -6.67
C ILE A 471 16.50 -21.16 -6.48
N GLY A 472 16.53 -22.44 -6.14
CA GLY A 472 15.36 -23.20 -5.69
C GLY A 472 14.89 -22.80 -4.29
N VAL A 473 13.57 -22.68 -4.12
CA VAL A 473 12.90 -22.45 -2.83
C VAL A 473 11.74 -23.44 -2.72
N GLU A 474 11.85 -24.38 -1.80
CA GLU A 474 10.85 -25.40 -1.50
C GLU A 474 9.89 -24.92 -0.41
N MET A 475 8.60 -25.21 -0.56
CA MET A 475 7.61 -25.03 0.49
C MET A 475 7.08 -26.40 0.92
N VAL A 476 7.17 -26.71 2.21
CA VAL A 476 6.71 -27.99 2.76
C VAL A 476 5.21 -28.17 2.54
N GLN A 477 4.85 -29.09 1.64
CA GLN A 477 3.48 -29.40 1.28
C GLN A 477 3.44 -30.72 0.52
N GLU A 478 2.49 -31.57 0.88
CA GLU A 478 2.11 -32.80 0.19
C GLU A 478 1.42 -32.47 -1.14
N GLY A 479 1.66 -33.25 -2.21
CA GLY A 479 1.04 -33.05 -3.53
C GLY A 479 -0.48 -33.22 -3.54
N GLY A 480 -1.02 -34.08 -2.66
CA GLY A 480 -2.45 -34.29 -2.46
C GLY A 480 -3.22 -34.49 -3.76
N ARG A 481 -4.32 -33.75 -3.96
CA ARG A 481 -5.24 -33.96 -5.11
C ARG A 481 -4.72 -33.43 -6.44
N SER A 482 -3.88 -32.40 -6.43
CA SER A 482 -3.26 -31.81 -7.62
C SER A 482 -2.23 -30.76 -7.20
N SER A 483 -1.29 -30.47 -8.09
CA SER A 483 -0.29 -29.41 -7.87
C SER A 483 -0.92 -28.05 -7.60
N HIS A 484 -2.04 -27.72 -8.25
CA HIS A 484 -2.79 -26.51 -7.93
C HIS A 484 -3.35 -26.54 -6.51
N TRP A 485 -3.93 -27.66 -6.09
CA TRP A 485 -4.44 -27.80 -4.74
C TRP A 485 -3.33 -27.60 -3.71
N ALA A 486 -2.15 -28.21 -3.92
CA ALA A 486 -0.97 -28.06 -3.07
C ALA A 486 -0.48 -26.60 -3.02
N ASP A 487 -0.33 -25.94 -4.17
CA ASP A 487 0.02 -24.52 -4.29
C ASP A 487 -0.95 -23.65 -3.48
N ARG A 488 -2.25 -23.96 -3.53
CA ARG A 488 -3.29 -23.23 -2.81
C ARG A 488 -3.21 -23.44 -1.31
N GLN A 489 -2.89 -24.64 -0.83
CA GLN A 489 -2.64 -24.88 0.61
C GLN A 489 -1.51 -23.98 1.13
N ILE A 490 -0.41 -23.90 0.38
CA ILE A 490 0.72 -23.02 0.73
C ILE A 490 0.29 -21.55 0.72
N LEU A 491 -0.39 -21.11 -0.35
CA LEU A 491 -0.86 -19.72 -0.49
C LEU A 491 -1.82 -19.31 0.63
N HIS A 492 -2.61 -20.22 1.20
CA HIS A 492 -3.54 -19.92 2.30
C HIS A 492 -2.92 -20.05 3.69
N ARG A 493 -1.82 -20.81 3.83
CA ARG A 493 -1.14 -21.00 5.11
C ARG A 493 -0.34 -19.76 5.50
N ASN A 494 -0.96 -18.90 6.31
CA ASN A 494 -0.43 -17.58 6.69
C ASN A 494 1.06 -17.59 7.09
N ARG A 495 1.49 -18.44 8.03
CA ARG A 495 2.90 -18.41 8.49
C ARG A 495 3.87 -18.77 7.37
N GLN A 496 3.61 -19.86 6.66
CA GLN A 496 4.42 -20.34 5.55
C GLN A 496 4.50 -19.33 4.40
N ILE A 497 3.37 -18.81 3.90
CA ILE A 497 3.39 -17.86 2.79
C ILE A 497 4.06 -16.54 3.16
N HIS A 498 3.89 -16.04 4.39
CA HIS A 498 4.58 -14.82 4.82
C HIS A 498 6.10 -15.02 4.87
N ALA A 499 6.57 -16.17 5.36
CA ALA A 499 7.99 -16.52 5.37
C ALA A 499 8.56 -16.64 3.95
N ALA A 500 7.89 -17.38 3.06
CA ALA A 500 8.27 -17.54 1.66
C ALA A 500 8.35 -16.19 0.93
N LEU A 501 7.37 -15.31 1.10
CA LEU A 501 7.38 -13.99 0.49
C LEU A 501 8.55 -13.13 0.99
N ARG A 502 8.89 -13.18 2.29
CA ARG A 502 10.03 -12.43 2.85
C ARG A 502 11.36 -12.98 2.33
N LEU A 503 11.51 -14.30 2.29
CA LEU A 503 12.70 -14.96 1.75
C LEU A 503 12.90 -14.61 0.27
N VAL A 504 11.90 -14.85 -0.56
CA VAL A 504 11.98 -14.58 -2.01
C VAL A 504 12.17 -13.09 -2.28
N GLY A 505 11.52 -12.21 -1.50
CA GLY A 505 11.72 -10.77 -1.60
C GLY A 505 13.14 -10.33 -1.26
N TRP A 506 13.71 -10.88 -0.18
CA TRP A 506 15.09 -10.63 0.21
C TRP A 506 16.08 -11.17 -0.82
N LEU A 507 15.94 -12.41 -1.28
CA LEU A 507 16.78 -13.00 -2.34
C LEU A 507 16.72 -12.18 -3.62
N LYS A 508 15.51 -11.79 -4.03
CA LYS A 508 15.30 -10.97 -5.23
C LYS A 508 16.03 -9.62 -5.12
N GLN A 509 15.95 -8.94 -3.98
CA GLN A 509 16.67 -7.68 -3.75
C GLN A 509 18.19 -7.89 -3.66
N ARG A 510 18.64 -8.95 -2.97
CA ARG A 510 20.06 -9.28 -2.78
C ARG A 510 20.77 -9.58 -4.10
N PHE A 511 20.12 -10.29 -5.01
CA PHE A 511 20.73 -10.73 -6.27
C PHE A 511 20.24 -9.95 -7.51
N GLY A 512 19.41 -8.92 -7.33
CA GLY A 512 18.91 -8.12 -8.45
C GLY A 512 17.99 -8.87 -9.43
N ILE A 513 17.32 -9.93 -8.97
CA ILE A 513 16.44 -10.78 -9.79
C ILE A 513 15.18 -9.99 -10.17
N ARG A 514 14.70 -10.10 -11.42
CA ARG A 514 13.49 -9.37 -11.83
C ARG A 514 12.26 -10.13 -11.36
N MET A 515 11.17 -9.41 -11.10
CA MET A 515 9.91 -10.02 -10.66
C MET A 515 9.35 -11.04 -11.67
N ARG A 516 9.67 -10.88 -12.96
CA ARG A 516 9.26 -11.82 -14.01
C ARG A 516 10.07 -13.12 -14.02
N ASP A 517 11.18 -13.15 -13.30
CA ASP A 517 12.11 -14.28 -13.19
C ASP A 517 11.95 -15.01 -11.82
N VAL A 518 10.87 -14.73 -11.08
CA VAL A 518 10.42 -15.53 -9.92
C VAL A 518 9.36 -16.50 -10.41
N ILE A 519 9.75 -17.67 -10.90
CA ILE A 519 8.87 -18.62 -11.62
C ILE A 519 8.52 -19.82 -10.74
N GLY A 520 7.55 -20.63 -11.15
CA GLY A 520 7.34 -21.99 -10.62
C GLY A 520 8.00 -23.04 -11.51
N HIS A 521 8.14 -24.27 -11.02
CA HIS A 521 8.72 -25.37 -11.80
C HIS A 521 7.94 -25.62 -13.10
N ALA A 522 6.60 -25.60 -13.06
CA ALA A 522 5.74 -25.75 -14.24
C ALA A 522 6.00 -24.70 -15.35
N MET A 523 6.73 -23.62 -15.05
CA MET A 523 7.10 -22.58 -16.00
C MET A 523 8.54 -22.71 -16.54
N ALA A 524 9.32 -23.68 -16.08
CA ALA A 524 10.77 -23.77 -16.29
C ALA A 524 11.15 -23.87 -17.77
N ASN A 525 10.50 -24.76 -18.53
CA ASN A 525 10.78 -24.99 -19.95
C ASN A 525 10.56 -23.74 -20.82
N HIS A 526 9.74 -22.79 -20.36
CA HIS A 526 9.40 -21.55 -21.05
C HIS A 526 10.22 -20.33 -20.57
N SER A 527 11.18 -20.54 -19.68
CA SER A 527 12.06 -19.48 -19.20
C SER A 527 13.05 -19.08 -20.31
N HIS A 528 13.24 -17.79 -20.54
CA HIS A 528 14.28 -17.31 -21.48
C HIS A 528 15.72 -17.54 -20.98
N TYR A 529 15.88 -18.10 -19.77
CA TYR A 529 17.16 -18.58 -19.24
C TYR A 529 17.31 -20.10 -19.34
N PHE A 530 16.30 -20.82 -19.85
CA PHE A 530 16.35 -22.27 -20.01
C PHE A 530 17.45 -22.64 -21.00
N LYS A 531 18.33 -23.56 -20.61
CA LYS A 531 19.38 -24.12 -21.46
C LYS A 531 19.68 -25.53 -21.01
N ASP A 532 19.48 -26.51 -21.87
CA ASP A 532 19.92 -27.89 -21.66
C ASP A 532 20.50 -28.43 -22.98
N LEU A 533 21.74 -28.88 -22.96
CA LEU A 533 22.42 -29.37 -24.17
C LEU A 533 22.09 -30.84 -24.48
N GLU A 534 21.61 -31.60 -23.49
CA GLU A 534 21.20 -33.00 -23.65
C GLU A 534 19.73 -33.10 -24.10
N GLY A 535 19.07 -31.96 -24.36
CA GLY A 535 17.69 -31.90 -24.83
C GLY A 535 16.62 -32.14 -23.75
N TRP A 536 17.01 -32.26 -22.47
CA TRP A 536 16.07 -32.61 -21.41
C TRP A 536 15.03 -31.52 -21.17
N ARG A 537 13.84 -31.93 -20.71
CA ARG A 537 12.72 -31.05 -20.35
C ARG A 537 12.21 -31.39 -18.96
N ASN A 538 11.61 -30.41 -18.30
CA ASN A 538 10.91 -30.62 -17.04
C ASN A 538 9.47 -31.07 -17.30
N ASP A 539 8.99 -32.03 -16.52
CA ASP A 539 7.63 -32.59 -16.51
C ASP A 539 6.85 -32.27 -15.22
N HIS A 540 7.55 -31.76 -14.20
CA HIS A 540 6.96 -31.31 -12.96
C HIS A 540 5.91 -30.20 -13.13
N THR A 541 4.83 -30.28 -12.34
CA THR A 541 3.65 -29.42 -12.47
C THR A 541 3.40 -28.51 -11.27
N ASP A 542 4.31 -28.50 -10.29
CA ASP A 542 4.24 -27.63 -9.12
C ASP A 542 4.46 -26.16 -9.46
N TRP A 543 3.78 -25.29 -8.71
CA TRP A 543 3.71 -23.84 -8.95
C TRP A 543 3.28 -23.49 -10.37
N LEU A 544 2.01 -23.78 -10.68
CA LEU A 544 1.43 -23.41 -11.97
C LEU A 544 1.50 -21.90 -12.21
N ARG A 545 1.48 -21.50 -13.49
CA ARG A 545 1.54 -20.08 -13.89
C ARG A 545 0.52 -19.21 -13.15
N ARG A 546 -0.69 -19.72 -12.89
CA ARG A 546 -1.75 -19.01 -12.17
C ARG A 546 -1.37 -18.73 -10.71
N ASP A 547 -0.79 -19.71 -10.03
CA ASP A 547 -0.42 -19.64 -8.61
C ASP A 547 0.84 -18.77 -8.41
N VAL A 548 1.80 -18.86 -9.33
CA VAL A 548 2.97 -17.96 -9.39
C VAL A 548 2.54 -16.51 -9.60
N LEU A 549 1.52 -16.24 -10.43
CA LEU A 549 1.01 -14.88 -10.62
C LEU A 549 0.40 -14.32 -9.33
N GLU A 550 -0.28 -15.17 -8.54
CA GLU A 550 -0.78 -14.81 -7.21
C GLU A 550 0.37 -14.55 -6.23
N PHE A 551 1.37 -15.44 -6.16
CA PHE A 551 2.56 -15.27 -5.34
C PHE A 551 3.28 -13.95 -5.68
N ARG A 552 3.55 -13.69 -6.96
CA ARG A 552 4.14 -12.42 -7.44
C ARG A 552 3.28 -11.22 -7.08
N HIS A 553 1.95 -11.34 -7.07
CA HIS A 553 1.08 -10.26 -6.64
C HIS A 553 1.27 -9.95 -5.14
N ARG A 554 1.29 -10.98 -4.29
CA ARG A 554 1.54 -10.84 -2.85
C ARG A 554 2.96 -10.31 -2.58
N LEU A 555 3.96 -10.77 -3.33
CA LEU A 555 5.35 -10.32 -3.21
C LEU A 555 5.53 -8.84 -3.59
N ARG A 556 4.88 -8.39 -4.67
CA ARG A 556 4.86 -6.96 -5.04
C ARG A 556 4.24 -6.09 -3.94
N ARG A 557 3.24 -6.60 -3.21
CA ARG A 557 2.65 -5.88 -2.07
C ARG A 557 3.61 -5.80 -0.89
N LEU A 558 4.34 -6.89 -0.60
CA LEU A 558 5.35 -6.91 0.46
C LEU A 558 6.49 -5.91 0.17
N LEU A 559 7.04 -5.91 -1.04
CA LEU A 559 8.16 -5.06 -1.44
C LEU A 559 7.80 -3.56 -1.58
N ARG A 560 6.52 -3.19 -1.42
CA ARG A 560 6.05 -1.79 -1.44
C ARG A 560 5.80 -1.22 -0.03
N ARG A 561 5.86 -2.07 0.99
CA ARG A 561 5.81 -1.69 2.42
C ARG A 561 7.21 -1.38 2.89
#